data_AF-A0A101BFQ9-F1
#
_entry.id   AF-A0A101BFQ9-F1
#
_cell.length_a   1.000
_cell.length_b   1.000
_cell.length_c   1.000
_cell.angle_alpha   90.00
_cell.angle_beta   90.00
_cell.angle_gamma   90.00
#
_symmetry.space_group_name_H-M   'P 1'
#
loop_
_entity.id
_entity.type
_entity.pdbx_description
1 polymer ?
#
loop_
_entity_poly.entity_id
_entity_poly.type
_entity_poly.pdbx_seq_one_letter_code
_entity_poly.pdbx_strand_id
1 'polypeptide(L)'
;MADEPTPAPPPPPEEALDTGYTPGGVPTFDSVREKIEGRYGSAVGAAELAAETPEGRTADEQYEERQRAAAERLAQIRDQMRGGDTEKG
;
A
#
# COMPACT_ATOMS: atom_id res chain seq x y z
N MET A 1 55.92 -10.41 37.38
CA MET A 1 55.19 -11.15 36.34
C MET A 1 53.77 -10.63 36.41
N ALA A 2 53.39 -9.75 35.48
CA ALA A 2 52.02 -9.26 35.41
C ALA A 2 51.14 -10.44 34.96
N ASP A 3 50.10 -10.72 35.72
CA ASP A 3 49.05 -11.64 35.33
C ASP A 3 48.24 -10.94 34.21
N GLU A 4 48.46 -11.34 32.96
CA GLU A 4 47.61 -10.89 31.85
C GLU A 4 46.22 -11.53 32.05
N PRO A 5 45.13 -10.74 32.10
CA PRO A 5 43.81 -11.32 32.18
C PRO A 5 43.53 -12.11 30.90
N THR A 6 43.36 -13.42 31.04
CA THR A 6 42.92 -14.31 29.98
C THR A 6 41.62 -13.78 29.36
N PRO A 7 41.50 -13.64 28.03
CA PRO A 7 40.26 -13.19 27.40
C PRO A 7 39.14 -14.19 27.69
N ALA A 8 38.01 -13.68 28.19
CA ALA A 8 36.83 -14.49 28.46
C ALA A 8 36.33 -15.18 27.18
N PRO A 9 35.84 -16.43 27.26
CA PRO A 9 35.27 -17.12 26.11
C PRO A 9 34.04 -16.35 25.57
N PRO A 10 33.76 -16.41 24.26
CA PRO A 10 32.56 -15.79 23.71
C PRO A 10 31.31 -16.39 24.37
N PRO A 11 30.28 -15.57 24.66
CA PRO A 11 29.05 -16.07 25.27
C PRO A 11 28.38 -17.12 24.37
N PRO A 12 27.70 -18.12 24.96
CA PRO A 12 27.01 -19.16 24.21
C PRO A 12 25.88 -18.57 23.33
N PRO A 13 25.44 -19.28 22.27
CA PRO A 13 24.42 -18.80 21.32
C PRO A 13 23.00 -18.59 21.87
N GLU A 14 22.80 -18.56 23.19
CA GLU A 14 21.48 -18.70 23.84
C GLU A 14 20.60 -17.43 23.90
N GLU A 15 21.01 -16.30 23.33
CA GLU A 15 20.11 -15.14 23.17
C GLU A 15 20.22 -14.53 21.77
N ALA A 16 20.01 -15.35 20.73
CA ALA A 16 19.46 -14.80 19.50
C ALA A 16 18.03 -14.35 19.81
N LEU A 17 17.90 -13.18 20.44
CA LEU A 17 16.64 -12.45 20.52
C LEU A 17 16.01 -12.49 19.12
N ASP A 18 14.73 -12.85 19.03
CA ASP A 18 13.96 -12.75 17.79
C ASP A 18 13.70 -11.27 17.46
N THR A 19 14.79 -10.55 17.24
CA THR A 19 14.80 -9.14 16.88
C THR A 19 14.34 -8.94 15.44
N GLY A 20 14.26 -10.02 14.66
CA GLY A 20 14.13 -9.95 13.22
C GLY A 20 15.41 -9.52 12.50
N TYR A 21 16.56 -9.45 13.18
CA TYR A 21 17.86 -9.11 12.60
C TYR A 21 18.92 -10.16 12.96
N THR A 22 19.84 -10.38 12.03
CA THR A 22 21.08 -11.12 12.27
C THR A 22 22.01 -10.35 13.21
N PRO A 23 23.01 -10.99 13.84
CA PRO A 23 24.00 -10.30 14.68
C PRO A 23 24.75 -9.16 13.97
N GLY A 24 24.87 -9.24 12.64
CA GLY A 24 25.46 -8.19 11.80
C GLY A 24 24.50 -7.03 11.48
N GLY A 25 23.30 -7.01 12.06
CA GLY A 25 22.29 -5.96 11.85
C GLY A 25 21.54 -6.06 10.52
N VAL A 26 21.68 -7.15 9.77
CA VAL A 26 20.93 -7.39 8.54
C VAL A 26 19.57 -8.00 8.89
N PRO A 27 18.43 -7.49 8.41
CA PRO A 27 17.12 -8.09 8.63
C PRO A 27 17.08 -9.55 8.16
N THR A 28 16.42 -10.41 8.92
CA THR A 28 16.09 -11.76 8.48
C THR A 28 15.01 -11.70 7.40
N PHE A 29 14.92 -12.76 6.60
CA PHE A 29 13.88 -12.84 5.58
C PHE A 29 12.47 -12.87 6.19
N ASP A 30 12.29 -13.60 7.30
CA ASP A 30 11.00 -13.71 7.98
C ASP A 30 10.55 -12.35 8.54
N SER A 31 11.45 -11.54 9.11
CA SER A 31 11.08 -10.20 9.62
C SER A 31 10.68 -9.23 8.51
N VAL A 32 11.33 -9.31 7.35
CA VAL A 32 10.95 -8.52 6.17
C VAL A 32 9.59 -8.98 5.66
N ARG A 33 9.35 -10.30 5.58
CA ARG A 33 8.06 -10.86 5.17
C ARG A 33 6.94 -10.38 6.08
N GLU A 34 7.07 -10.60 7.38
CA GLU A 34 6.07 -10.21 8.38
C GLU A 34 5.79 -8.71 8.31
N LYS A 35 6.82 -7.89 8.16
CA LYS A 35 6.68 -6.43 8.01
C LYS A 35 5.92 -6.04 6.74
N ILE A 36 6.14 -6.74 5.63
CA ILE A 36 5.42 -6.50 4.37
C ILE A 36 3.96 -6.89 4.55
N GLU A 37 3.68 -8.08 5.11
CA GLU A 37 2.32 -8.57 5.34
C GLU A 37 1.55 -7.65 6.29
N GLY A 38 2.17 -7.22 7.40
CA GLY A 38 1.57 -6.30 8.34
C GLY A 38 1.26 -4.94 7.73
N ARG A 39 2.19 -4.38 6.92
CA ARG A 39 1.95 -3.12 6.20
C ARG A 39 0.87 -3.24 5.15
N TYR A 40 0.84 -4.34 4.42
CA TYR A 40 -0.17 -4.60 3.40
C TYR A 40 -1.56 -4.70 4.03
N GLY A 41 -1.72 -5.53 5.07
CA GLY A 41 -2.99 -5.66 5.79
C GLY A 41 -3.46 -4.34 6.40
N SER A 42 -2.54 -3.58 7.00
CA SER A 42 -2.84 -2.25 7.56
C SER A 42 -3.26 -1.25 6.48
N ALA A 43 -2.60 -1.25 5.32
CA ALA A 43 -2.92 -0.35 4.23
C ALA A 43 -4.30 -0.64 3.64
N VAL A 44 -4.66 -1.93 3.49
CA VAL A 44 -6.00 -2.33 3.04
C VAL A 44 -7.07 -1.85 4.02
N GLY A 45 -6.92 -2.16 5.31
CA GLY A 45 -7.91 -1.73 6.32
C GLY A 45 -7.99 -0.20 6.48
N ALA A 46 -6.85 0.50 6.35
CA ALA A 46 -6.83 1.96 6.38
C ALA A 46 -7.59 2.59 5.19
N ALA A 47 -7.50 1.99 4.00
CA ALA A 47 -8.23 2.45 2.83
C ALA A 47 -9.75 2.27 3.00
N GLU A 48 -10.18 1.13 3.54
CA GLU A 48 -11.59 0.86 3.86
C GLU A 48 -12.14 1.90 4.86
N LEU A 49 -11.43 2.13 5.97
CA LEU A 49 -11.82 3.13 6.96
C LEU A 49 -11.85 4.56 6.38
N ALA A 50 -10.87 4.90 5.54
CA ALA A 50 -10.82 6.22 4.90
C ALA A 50 -12.03 6.44 3.97
N ALA A 51 -12.44 5.42 3.22
CA ALA A 51 -13.62 5.48 2.35
C ALA A 51 -14.92 5.68 3.14
N GLU A 52 -15.03 5.10 4.35
CA GLU A 52 -16.24 5.22 5.19
C GLU A 52 -16.41 6.59 5.86
N THR A 53 -15.35 7.42 5.89
CA THR A 53 -15.44 8.79 6.41
C THR A 53 -16.43 9.64 5.61
N PRO A 54 -17.05 10.67 6.22
CA PRO A 54 -17.89 11.63 5.48
C PRO A 54 -17.15 12.26 4.29
N GLU A 55 -15.87 12.60 4.47
CA GLU A 55 -15.02 13.19 3.43
C GLU A 55 -14.74 12.18 2.31
N GLY A 56 -14.46 10.93 2.65
CA GLY A 56 -14.27 9.83 1.70
C GLY A 56 -15.50 9.61 0.83
N ARG A 57 -16.67 9.47 1.45
CA ARG A 57 -17.96 9.35 0.75
C ARG A 57 -18.23 10.54 -0.17
N THR A 58 -17.96 11.75 0.30
CA THR A 58 -18.14 12.97 -0.52
C THR A 58 -17.19 12.98 -1.72
N ALA A 59 -15.94 12.54 -1.56
CA ALA A 59 -14.97 12.48 -2.64
C ALA A 59 -15.37 11.44 -3.70
N ASP A 60 -15.88 10.29 -3.27
CA ASP A 60 -16.40 9.23 -4.15
C ASP A 60 -17.64 9.72 -4.93
N GLU A 61 -18.61 10.34 -4.26
CA GLU A 61 -19.80 10.93 -4.91
C GLU A 61 -19.42 11.94 -5.99
N GLN A 62 -18.49 12.86 -5.69
CA GLN A 62 -18.00 13.82 -6.67
C GLN A 62 -17.26 13.16 -7.83
N TYR A 63 -16.54 12.07 -7.59
CA TYR A 63 -15.90 11.30 -8.64
C TYR A 63 -16.94 10.65 -9.55
N GLU A 64 -17.94 9.98 -8.99
CA GLU A 64 -19.04 9.37 -9.74
C GLU A 64 -19.83 10.37 -10.57
N GLU A 65 -20.12 11.56 -10.01
CA GLU A 65 -20.78 12.65 -10.73
C GLU A 65 -19.96 13.08 -11.94
N ARG A 66 -18.64 13.28 -11.79
CA ARG A 66 -17.75 13.62 -12.91
C ARG A 66 -17.73 12.52 -13.97
N GLN A 67 -17.70 11.25 -13.56
CA GLN A 67 -17.72 10.12 -14.49
C GLN A 67 -19.04 10.06 -15.27
N ARG A 68 -20.18 10.29 -14.60
CA ARG A 68 -21.49 10.35 -15.24
C ARG A 68 -21.58 11.49 -16.23
N ALA A 69 -21.19 12.70 -15.84
CA ALA A 69 -21.19 13.86 -16.72
C ALA A 69 -20.28 13.65 -17.96
N ALA A 70 -19.12 13.02 -17.77
CA ALA A 70 -18.24 12.65 -18.87
C ALA A 70 -18.90 11.63 -19.81
N ALA A 71 -19.54 10.59 -19.26
CA ALA A 71 -20.24 9.58 -20.05
C ALA A 71 -21.41 10.18 -20.85
N GLU A 72 -22.21 11.04 -20.24
CA GLU A 72 -23.32 11.75 -20.90
C GLU A 72 -22.82 12.62 -22.05
N ARG A 73 -21.73 13.37 -21.82
CA ARG A 73 -21.12 14.20 -22.88
C ARG A 73 -20.61 13.35 -24.05
N LEU A 74 -19.99 12.21 -23.77
CA LEU A 74 -19.54 11.28 -24.81
C LEU A 74 -20.72 10.68 -25.60
N ALA A 75 -21.83 10.39 -24.93
CA ALA A 75 -23.05 9.92 -25.58
C ALA A 75 -23.62 10.99 -26.53
N GLN A 76 -23.73 12.24 -26.06
CA GLN A 76 -24.17 13.37 -26.88
C GLN A 76 -23.29 13.54 -28.13
N ILE A 77 -21.96 13.48 -27.98
CA ILE A 77 -21.05 13.59 -29.13
C ILE A 77 -21.30 12.47 -30.15
N ARG A 78 -21.49 11.24 -29.68
CA ARG A 78 -21.77 10.08 -30.55
C ARG A 78 -23.08 10.25 -31.32
N ASP A 79 -24.11 10.76 -30.66
CA ASP A 79 -25.40 11.02 -31.29
C ASP A 79 -25.31 12.14 -32.32
N GLN A 80 -24.56 13.22 -32.04
CA GLN A 80 -24.32 14.29 -33.02
C GLN A 80 -23.57 13.78 -34.26
N MET A 81 -22.58 12.89 -34.09
CA MET A 81 -21.88 12.26 -35.20
C MET A 81 -22.83 11.42 -36.06
N ARG A 82 -23.63 10.55 -35.43
CA ARG A 82 -24.59 9.70 -36.15
C ARG A 82 -25.70 10.50 -36.83
N GLY A 83 -26.24 11.53 -36.17
CA GLY A 83 -27.31 12.38 -36.69
C GLY A 83 -26.86 13.18 -37.90
N GLY A 84 -25.66 13.76 -37.85
CA GLY A 84 -25.07 14.53 -38.96
C GLY A 84 -24.75 13.69 -40.21
N ASP A 85 -24.56 12.37 -40.06
CA ASP A 85 -24.42 11.45 -41.19
C ASP A 85 -25.77 11.17 -41.89
N THR A 86 -26.89 11.13 -41.14
CA THR A 86 -28.24 10.91 -41.68
C THR A 86 -28.85 12.11 -42.41
N GLU A 87 -28.48 13.34 -42.06
CA GLU A 87 -28.97 14.56 -42.74
C GLU A 87 -28.20 14.90 -44.04
N LYS A 88 -27.11 14.17 -44.34
CA LYS A 88 -26.25 14.41 -45.52
C LYS A 88 -26.41 13.40 -46.67
N GLY A 89 -27.34 12.46 -46.58
CA GLY A 89 -27.70 11.52 -47.66
C GLY A 89 -29.01 11.90 -48.34
#